data_AF-A0A146M0T7-F1
#
_entry.id   AF-A0A146M0T7-F1
#
_cell.length_a   1.000
_cell.length_b   1.000
_cell.length_c   1.000
_cell.angle_alpha   90.00
_cell.angle_beta   90.00
_cell.angle_gamma   90.00
#
_symmetry.space_group_name_H-M   'P 1'
#
loop_
_entity.id
_entity.type
_entity.pdbx_description
1 polymer ?
#
loop_
_entity_poly.entity_id
_entity_poly.type
_entity_poly.pdbx_seq_one_letter_code
_entity_poly.pdbx_strand_id
1 'polypeptide(L)'
;SYNSSPLKNGFSPSELLMGRRLRTMVPISTENLRPKLPDMGKLQQFEREDRERRKHYFDRRHGAVKEKPDLRVGEHVYVRDLKQQGIVKEKDVSPRSYLVETSQGSIVRRNQYHLVPLPNPNPSESPTSHEGSSGSSVPSSPGPSSRPQRTQRPPERLNL
;
A
#
# COMPACT_ATOMS: atom_id res chain seq x y z
N SER A 1 6.55 -27.29 9.33
CA SER A 1 7.66 -26.42 8.87
C SER A 1 7.18 -25.66 7.64
N TYR A 2 7.50 -24.37 7.51
CA TYR A 2 7.11 -23.56 6.33
C TYR A 2 7.56 -24.21 5.01
N ASN A 3 8.77 -24.80 4.99
CA ASN A 3 9.37 -25.38 3.79
C ASN A 3 8.71 -26.67 3.29
N SER A 4 7.96 -27.38 4.14
CA SER A 4 7.35 -28.68 3.82
C SER A 4 5.82 -28.62 3.69
N SER A 5 5.22 -27.47 3.97
CA SER A 5 3.77 -27.27 3.88
C SER A 5 3.38 -26.86 2.46
N PRO A 6 2.40 -27.53 1.83
CA PRO A 6 1.90 -27.13 0.52
C PRO A 6 1.30 -25.72 0.52
N LEU A 7 1.60 -24.94 -0.52
CA LEU A 7 0.96 -23.66 -0.82
C LEU A 7 -0.39 -23.91 -1.53
N LYS A 8 -1.10 -22.83 -1.89
CA LYS A 8 -2.38 -22.92 -2.63
C LYS A 8 -2.26 -23.62 -3.99
N ASN A 9 -1.08 -23.61 -4.59
CA ASN A 9 -0.78 -24.30 -5.85
C ASN A 9 -0.53 -25.81 -5.66
N GLY A 10 -0.59 -26.33 -4.42
CA GLY A 10 -0.41 -27.74 -4.08
C GLY A 10 1.05 -28.16 -3.84
N PHE A 11 2.03 -27.26 -4.04
CA PHE A 11 3.45 -27.55 -3.85
C PHE A 11 4.01 -26.80 -2.65
N SER A 12 4.89 -27.45 -1.88
CA SER A 12 5.65 -26.80 -0.83
C SER A 12 6.85 -26.01 -1.39
N PRO A 13 7.39 -25.03 -0.65
CA PRO A 13 8.58 -24.30 -1.08
C PRO A 13 9.77 -25.21 -1.42
N SER A 14 9.96 -26.30 -0.67
CA SER A 14 11.01 -27.30 -0.97
C SER A 14 10.78 -28.03 -2.27
N GLU A 15 9.53 -28.38 -2.59
CA GLU A 15 9.19 -29.05 -3.84
C GLU A 15 9.42 -28.13 -5.04
N LEU A 16 9.08 -26.84 -4.91
CA LEU A 16 9.32 -25.87 -5.97
C LEU A 16 10.81 -25.62 -6.21
N LEU A 17 11.63 -25.64 -5.15
CA LEU A 17 13.07 -25.38 -5.23
C LEU A 17 13.89 -26.61 -5.63
N MET A 18 13.60 -27.77 -5.03
CA MET A 18 14.40 -29.00 -5.16
C MET A 18 13.71 -30.11 -5.94
N GLY A 19 12.47 -29.90 -6.39
CA GLY A 19 11.67 -30.91 -7.07
C GLY A 19 11.22 -32.06 -6.16
N ARG A 20 11.43 -32.02 -4.84
CA ARG A 20 11.10 -33.15 -3.95
C ARG A 20 10.54 -32.72 -2.62
N ARG A 21 9.85 -33.63 -1.95
CA ARG A 21 9.46 -33.47 -0.53
C ARG A 21 10.64 -33.78 0.37
N LEU A 22 10.76 -33.01 1.46
CA LEU A 22 11.73 -33.28 2.51
C LEU A 22 11.27 -34.43 3.40
N ARG A 23 12.22 -35.20 3.92
CA ARG A 23 11.97 -36.19 4.98
C ARG A 23 11.67 -35.44 6.28
N THR A 24 10.43 -35.51 6.74
CA THR A 24 10.01 -34.91 8.01
C THR A 24 9.71 -36.00 9.05
N MET A 25 9.28 -35.62 10.25
CA MET A 25 8.85 -36.57 11.30
C MET A 25 7.58 -37.33 10.92
N VAL A 26 6.79 -36.80 9.98
CA VAL A 26 5.62 -37.50 9.45
C VAL A 26 6.09 -38.55 8.44
N PRO A 27 5.63 -39.81 8.56
CA PRO A 27 5.93 -40.84 7.59
C PRO A 27 5.55 -40.40 6.16
N ILE A 28 6.46 -40.61 5.22
CA ILE A 28 6.28 -40.23 3.82
C ILE A 28 6.78 -41.37 2.92
N SER A 29 6.07 -41.62 1.83
CA SER A 29 6.52 -42.57 0.80
C SER A 29 7.88 -42.16 0.24
N THR A 30 8.74 -43.15 0.01
CA THR A 30 10.08 -42.98 -0.57
C THR A 30 10.04 -42.38 -1.97
N GLU A 31 8.94 -42.57 -2.71
CA GLU A 31 8.73 -41.99 -4.04
C GLU A 31 8.70 -40.46 -4.00
N ASN A 32 8.09 -39.88 -2.97
CA ASN A 32 8.00 -38.42 -2.81
C ASN A 32 9.33 -37.77 -2.40
N LEU A 33 10.30 -38.56 -1.94
CA LEU A 33 11.66 -38.11 -1.63
C LEU A 33 12.54 -37.99 -2.88
N ARG A 34 12.08 -38.53 -4.02
CA ARG A 34 12.79 -38.44 -5.29
C ARG A 34 12.42 -37.12 -6.00
N PRO A 35 13.40 -36.43 -6.62
CA PRO A 35 13.12 -35.24 -7.41
C PRO A 35 12.19 -35.54 -8.60
N LYS A 36 11.09 -34.79 -8.67
CA LYS A 36 10.12 -34.75 -9.75
C LYS A 36 9.71 -33.29 -9.96
N LEU A 37 10.05 -32.75 -11.13
CA LEU A 37 9.67 -31.38 -11.48
C LEU A 37 8.15 -31.27 -11.64
N PRO A 38 7.53 -30.23 -11.07
CA PRO A 38 6.14 -29.88 -11.37
C PRO A 38 5.93 -29.59 -12.85
N ASP A 39 4.68 -29.71 -13.31
CA ASP A 39 4.28 -29.19 -14.61
C ASP A 39 4.33 -27.66 -14.56
N MET A 40 5.43 -27.10 -15.09
CA MET A 40 5.70 -25.66 -15.03
C MET A 40 4.64 -24.84 -15.77
N GLY A 41 4.04 -25.36 -16.84
CA GLY A 41 3.00 -24.66 -17.59
C GLY A 41 1.74 -24.45 -16.74
N LYS A 42 1.26 -25.55 -16.13
CA LYS A 42 0.10 -25.49 -15.22
C LYS A 42 0.38 -24.66 -13.97
N LEU A 43 1.58 -24.79 -13.40
CA LEU A 43 1.99 -24.04 -12.22
C LEU A 43 2.00 -22.52 -12.50
N GLN A 44 2.64 -22.10 -13.58
CA GLN A 44 2.70 -20.69 -13.96
C GLN A 44 1.31 -20.11 -14.27
N GLN A 45 0.45 -20.89 -14.92
CA GLN A 45 -0.92 -20.51 -15.17
C GLN A 45 -1.68 -20.26 -13.85
N PHE A 46 -1.64 -21.22 -12.93
CA PHE A 46 -2.28 -21.08 -11.62
C PHE A 46 -1.74 -19.86 -10.85
N GLU A 47 -0.43 -19.64 -10.85
CA GLU A 47 0.18 -18.50 -10.15
C GLU A 47 -0.22 -17.16 -10.75
N ARG A 48 -0.35 -17.07 -12.08
CA ARG A 48 -0.84 -15.87 -12.77
C ARG A 48 -2.28 -15.58 -12.38
N GLU A 49 -3.16 -16.57 -12.46
CA GLU A 49 -4.58 -16.44 -12.09
C GLU A 49 -4.73 -16.06 -10.61
N ASP A 50 -3.96 -16.68 -9.71
CA ASP A 50 -3.99 -16.34 -8.28
C ASP A 50 -3.45 -14.93 -8.02
N ARG A 51 -2.40 -14.48 -8.74
CA ARG A 51 -1.86 -13.12 -8.65
C ARG A 51 -2.90 -12.09 -9.10
N GLU A 52 -3.56 -12.31 -10.23
CA GLU A 52 -4.61 -11.44 -10.75
C GLU A 52 -5.82 -11.39 -9.82
N ARG A 53 -6.25 -12.54 -9.30
CA ARG A 53 -7.33 -12.62 -8.31
C ARG A 53 -6.99 -11.86 -7.04
N ARG A 54 -5.77 -12.03 -6.51
CA ARG A 54 -5.28 -11.27 -5.33
C ARG A 54 -5.27 -9.78 -5.61
N LYS A 55 -4.75 -9.36 -6.77
CA LYS A 55 -4.78 -7.97 -7.22
C LYS A 55 -6.22 -7.44 -7.27
N HIS A 56 -7.13 -8.15 -7.93
CA HIS A 56 -8.54 -7.75 -8.04
C HIS A 56 -9.19 -7.55 -6.68
N TYR A 57 -9.08 -8.52 -5.76
CA TYR A 57 -9.70 -8.38 -4.44
C TYR A 57 -9.05 -7.30 -3.58
N PHE A 58 -7.73 -7.12 -3.71
CA PHE A 58 -7.02 -6.04 -3.05
C PHE A 58 -7.51 -4.69 -3.58
N ASP A 59 -7.50 -4.49 -4.91
CA ASP A 59 -7.95 -3.26 -5.58
C ASP A 59 -9.45 -3.02 -5.33
N ARG A 60 -10.28 -4.05 -5.22
CA ARG A 60 -11.70 -3.87 -4.87
C ARG A 60 -11.88 -3.36 -3.44
N ARG A 61 -11.09 -3.88 -2.48
CA ARG A 61 -11.17 -3.50 -1.07
C ARG A 61 -10.45 -2.18 -0.78
N HIS A 62 -9.36 -1.90 -1.50
CA HIS A 62 -8.41 -0.84 -1.21
C HIS A 62 -8.25 0.18 -2.34
N GLY A 63 -8.81 -0.05 -3.52
CA GLY A 63 -8.73 0.88 -4.67
C GLY A 63 -9.48 2.20 -4.43
N ALA A 64 -10.45 2.20 -3.51
CA ALA A 64 -11.08 3.42 -3.00
C ALA A 64 -10.27 4.11 -1.88
N VAL A 65 -9.18 3.51 -1.39
CA VAL A 65 -8.20 4.20 -0.53
C VAL A 65 -7.44 5.16 -1.44
N LYS A 66 -8.09 6.31 -1.64
CA LYS A 66 -7.71 7.46 -2.46
C LYS A 66 -6.20 7.50 -2.70
N GLU A 67 -5.82 7.44 -3.97
CA GLU A 67 -4.48 7.82 -4.39
C GLU A 67 -4.15 9.15 -3.71
N LYS A 68 -3.03 9.18 -2.97
CA LYS A 68 -2.61 10.40 -2.30
C LYS A 68 -2.31 11.42 -3.41
N PRO A 69 -2.73 12.68 -3.27
CA PRO A 69 -2.39 13.71 -4.24
C PRO A 69 -0.87 13.82 -4.35
N ASP A 70 -0.39 13.92 -5.59
CA ASP A 70 1.03 14.08 -5.88
C ASP A 70 1.60 15.30 -5.15
N LEU A 71 2.80 15.13 -4.61
CA LEU A 71 3.55 16.20 -3.95
C LEU A 71 4.24 17.06 -5.00
N ARG A 72 4.25 18.37 -4.77
CA ARG A 72 4.92 19.34 -5.64
C ARG A 72 6.38 19.49 -5.25
N VAL A 73 7.22 19.76 -6.23
CA VAL A 73 8.61 20.18 -5.98
C VAL A 73 8.59 21.48 -5.18
N GLY A 74 9.42 21.56 -4.14
CA GLY A 74 9.47 22.66 -3.19
C GLY A 74 8.49 22.53 -2.02
N GLU A 75 7.62 21.52 -1.99
CA GLU A 75 6.67 21.33 -0.89
C GLU A 75 7.36 20.84 0.38
N HIS A 76 7.01 21.46 1.52
CA HIS A 76 7.49 21.05 2.83
C HIS A 76 6.77 19.77 3.27
N VAL A 77 7.55 18.76 3.66
CA VAL A 77 7.04 17.46 4.07
C VAL A 77 7.69 16.99 5.35
N TYR A 78 6.90 16.32 6.18
CA TYR A 78 7.40 15.54 7.30
C TYR A 78 7.65 14.10 6.84
N VAL A 79 8.89 13.66 7.03
CA VAL A 79 9.36 12.32 6.67
C VAL A 79 9.19 11.40 7.89
N ARG A 80 8.17 10.54 7.86
CA ARG A 80 7.73 9.75 9.04
C ARG A 80 8.79 8.80 9.61
N ASP A 81 9.55 8.14 8.75
CA ASP A 81 10.54 7.15 9.16
C ASP A 81 11.80 7.79 9.75
N LEU A 82 12.23 8.93 9.19
CA LEU A 82 13.34 9.74 9.71
C LEU A 82 12.93 10.67 10.86
N LYS A 83 11.62 10.88 11.07
CA LYS A 83 11.04 11.81 12.05
C LYS A 83 11.53 13.26 11.89
N GLN A 84 11.81 13.68 10.66
CA GLN A 84 12.39 14.98 10.33
C GLN A 84 11.59 15.68 9.24
N GLN A 85 11.72 16.99 9.17
CA GLN A 85 11.21 17.79 8.06
C GLN A 85 12.17 17.77 6.88
N GLY A 86 11.62 17.96 5.69
CA GLY A 86 12.37 18.13 4.46
C GLY A 86 11.54 18.81 3.37
N ILE A 87 12.18 19.03 2.24
CA ILE A 87 11.60 19.68 1.05
C ILE A 87 11.69 18.71 -0.11
N VAL A 88 10.59 18.53 -0.84
CA VAL A 88 10.56 17.70 -2.04
C VAL A 88 11.42 18.34 -3.13
N LYS A 89 12.48 17.66 -3.59
CA LYS A 89 13.34 18.12 -4.69
C LYS A 89 12.82 17.71 -6.05
N GLU A 90 12.43 16.44 -6.18
CA GLU A 90 11.95 15.89 -7.44
C GLU A 90 11.12 14.63 -7.22
N LYS A 91 10.31 14.30 -8.23
CA LYS A 91 9.63 13.01 -8.35
C LYS A 91 10.62 12.00 -8.95
N ASP A 92 10.75 10.86 -8.30
CA ASP A 92 11.64 9.78 -8.73
C ASP A 92 11.04 9.03 -9.94
N VAL A 93 11.89 8.31 -10.68
CA VAL A 93 11.50 7.47 -11.82
C VAL A 93 10.52 6.36 -11.39
N SER A 94 10.67 5.86 -10.15
CA SER A 94 9.76 4.87 -9.60
C SER A 94 8.44 5.51 -9.15
N PRO A 95 7.30 4.84 -9.38
CA PRO A 95 6.00 5.39 -9.02
C PRO A 95 5.93 5.71 -7.53
N ARG A 96 5.26 6.84 -7.20
CA ARG A 96 5.00 7.29 -5.82
C ARG A 96 6.26 7.50 -4.98
N SER A 97 7.43 7.65 -5.60
CA SER A 97 8.69 7.89 -4.91
C SER A 97 9.18 9.30 -5.21
N TYR A 98 9.85 9.92 -4.24
CA TYR A 98 10.34 11.29 -4.31
C TYR A 98 11.74 11.38 -3.71
N LEU A 99 12.54 12.31 -4.22
CA LEU A 99 13.75 12.77 -3.54
C LEU A 99 13.40 13.94 -2.64
N VAL A 100 13.79 13.85 -1.38
CA VAL A 100 13.52 14.85 -0.35
C VAL A 100 14.84 15.30 0.25
N GLU A 101 15.09 16.59 0.26
CA GLU A 101 16.19 17.19 1.02
C GLU A 101 15.74 17.35 2.46
N THR A 102 16.43 16.68 3.38
CA THR A 102 16.17 16.81 4.82
C THR A 102 16.71 18.12 5.37
N SER A 103 16.17 18.57 6.51
CA SER A 103 16.69 19.73 7.25
C SER A 103 18.19 19.65 7.60
N GLN A 104 18.77 18.46 7.60
CA GLN A 104 20.20 18.20 7.82
C GLN A 104 21.04 18.28 6.52
N GLY A 105 20.44 18.69 5.39
CA GLY A 105 21.12 18.84 4.10
C GLY A 105 21.31 17.55 3.29
N SER A 106 20.87 16.40 3.79
CA SER A 106 20.98 15.12 3.06
C SER A 106 19.77 14.89 2.15
N ILE A 107 20.01 14.47 0.91
CA ILE A 107 18.95 14.07 -0.03
C ILE A 107 18.64 12.59 0.17
N VAL A 108 17.38 12.26 0.43
CA VAL A 108 16.90 10.90 0.66
C VAL A 108 15.76 10.55 -0.28
N ARG A 109 15.75 9.31 -0.76
CA ARG A 109 14.66 8.76 -1.55
C ARG A 109 13.59 8.17 -0.63
N ARG A 110 12.33 8.60 -0.77
CA ARG A 110 11.21 8.12 0.06
C ARG A 110 9.93 7.92 -0.75
N ASN A 111 9.13 6.93 -0.35
CA ASN A 111 7.78 6.74 -0.90
C ASN A 111 6.82 7.80 -0.32
N GLN A 112 5.88 8.29 -1.12
CA GLN A 112 4.80 9.22 -0.76
C GLN A 112 3.96 8.74 0.44
N TYR A 113 3.93 7.43 0.71
CA TYR A 113 3.33 6.89 1.91
C TYR A 113 3.98 7.44 3.20
N HIS A 114 5.30 7.65 3.20
CA HIS A 114 6.08 8.17 4.33
C HIS A 114 6.12 9.70 4.41
N LEU A 115 5.70 10.39 3.35
CA LEU A 115 5.70 11.84 3.26
C LEU A 115 4.33 12.38 3.69
N VAL A 116 4.35 13.33 4.61
CA VAL A 116 3.15 14.06 5.06
C VAL A 116 3.35 15.53 4.70
N PRO A 117 2.50 16.11 3.83
CA PRO A 117 2.52 17.55 3.58
C PRO A 117 2.43 18.33 4.89
N LEU A 118 3.30 19.31 5.04
CA LEU A 118 3.20 20.29 6.11
C LEU A 118 2.60 21.59 5.55
N PRO A 119 1.80 22.33 6.34
CA PRO A 119 1.41 23.67 5.95
C PRO A 119 2.65 24.52 5.69
N ASN A 120 2.68 25.23 4.56
CA ASN A 120 3.78 26.14 4.28
C ASN A 120 3.84 27.22 5.38
N PRO A 121 5.01 27.42 6.04
CA PRO A 121 5.14 28.45 7.06
C PRO A 121 5.13 29.88 6.51
N ASN A 122 5.14 30.07 5.18
CA ASN A 122 5.04 31.37 4.53
C ASN A 122 3.69 31.53 3.80
N PRO A 123 2.69 32.19 4.40
CA PRO A 123 1.67 32.89 3.64
C PRO A 123 2.31 34.17 3.07
N SER A 124 3.09 34.04 2.00
CA SER A 124 3.53 35.22 1.24
C SER A 124 2.32 35.78 0.51
N GLU A 125 1.79 36.85 1.08
CA GLU A 125 0.88 37.83 0.52
C GLU A 125 1.13 38.01 -0.99
N SER A 126 0.13 37.66 -1.80
CA SER A 126 -0.03 38.22 -3.14
C SER A 126 -0.28 39.73 -3.00
N PRO A 127 0.38 40.60 -3.78
CA PRO A 127 0.25 42.04 -3.62
C PRO A 127 -1.20 42.46 -3.91
N THR A 128 -1.75 43.20 -2.95
CA THR A 128 -3.00 43.96 -3.04
C THR A 128 -2.91 44.99 -4.17
N SER A 129 -3.82 44.91 -5.12
CA SER A 129 -4.27 46.05 -5.92
C SER A 129 -5.74 46.29 -5.58
N HIS A 130 -6.01 47.35 -4.82
CA HIS A 130 -7.34 47.94 -4.63
C HIS A 130 -7.85 48.46 -6.01
N GLU A 131 -9.13 48.55 -6.38
CA GLU A 131 -10.35 48.98 -5.70
C GLU A 131 -11.59 48.33 -6.34
N GLY A 132 -12.71 48.25 -5.61
CA GLY A 132 -14.03 48.08 -6.24
C GLY A 132 -15.13 47.41 -5.42
N SER A 133 -15.75 48.18 -4.52
CA SER A 133 -17.19 48.14 -4.18
C SER A 133 -17.79 46.96 -3.38
N SER A 134 -18.15 47.31 -2.14
CA SER A 134 -19.47 47.14 -1.49
C SER A 134 -20.20 45.79 -1.56
N GLY A 135 -20.40 45.16 -0.40
CA GLY A 135 -21.45 44.17 -0.21
C GLY A 135 -21.28 43.32 1.05
N SER A 136 -21.97 43.67 2.13
CA SER A 136 -22.05 42.87 3.36
C SER A 136 -22.79 41.55 3.13
N SER A 137 -22.37 40.46 3.77
CA SER A 137 -23.23 39.53 4.54
C SER A 137 -22.48 38.25 4.93
N VAL A 138 -22.35 38.02 6.24
CA VAL A 138 -22.24 36.69 6.86
C VAL A 138 -23.69 36.22 7.11
N PRO A 139 -24.04 34.91 7.10
CA PRO A 139 -23.67 34.03 8.22
C PRO A 139 -23.57 32.50 7.94
N SER A 140 -22.90 31.82 8.89
CA SER A 140 -23.18 30.49 9.46
C SER A 140 -22.80 29.18 8.74
N SER A 141 -21.79 28.51 9.32
CA SER A 141 -21.43 27.10 9.15
C SER A 141 -22.42 26.12 9.81
N PRO A 142 -22.73 24.97 9.20
CA PRO A 142 -23.24 23.80 9.91
C PRO A 142 -22.10 22.89 10.41
N GLY A 143 -22.20 22.46 11.66
CA GLY A 143 -21.21 21.64 12.38
C GLY A 143 -21.05 20.18 11.88
N PRO A 144 -20.14 19.40 12.51
CA PRO A 144 -19.72 18.10 11.99
C PRO A 144 -20.80 17.02 12.11
N SER A 145 -21.14 16.41 10.97
CA SER A 145 -21.99 15.23 10.85
C SER A 145 -21.37 14.01 11.54
N SER A 146 -22.15 13.36 12.40
CA SER A 146 -21.81 12.14 13.13
C SER A 146 -21.67 10.93 12.19
N ARG A 147 -20.61 10.14 12.40
CA ARG A 147 -20.28 8.94 11.62
C ARG A 147 -21.28 7.82 11.94
N PRO A 148 -21.96 7.20 10.96
CA PRO A 148 -22.90 6.12 11.24
C PRO A 148 -22.17 4.89 11.78
N GLN A 149 -22.69 4.33 12.88
CA GLN A 149 -22.21 3.12 13.52
C GLN A 149 -22.54 1.89 12.66
N ARG A 150 -21.56 0.99 12.53
CA ARG A 150 -21.68 -0.26 11.79
C ARG A 150 -22.44 -1.29 12.65
N THR A 151 -23.65 -1.63 12.27
CA THR A 151 -24.36 -2.77 12.88
C THR A 151 -23.77 -4.08 12.36
N GLN A 152 -23.27 -4.93 13.26
CA GLN A 152 -22.90 -6.30 12.92
C GLN A 152 -24.14 -7.17 13.02
N ARG A 153 -24.61 -7.72 11.90
CA ARG A 153 -25.61 -8.79 11.90
C ARG A 153 -24.89 -10.15 12.07
N PRO A 154 -25.26 -10.97 13.05
CA PRO A 154 -24.71 -12.31 13.20
C PRO A 154 -25.23 -13.24 12.08
N PRO A 155 -24.44 -14.25 11.67
CA PRO A 155 -24.84 -15.19 10.62
C PRO A 155 -25.92 -16.15 11.12
N GLU A 156 -26.88 -16.46 10.23
CA GLU A 156 -27.89 -17.50 10.48
C GLU A 156 -27.24 -18.88 10.50
N ARG A 157 -27.60 -19.68 11.50
CA ARG A 157 -27.18 -21.08 11.58
C ARG A 157 -28.11 -21.94 10.74
N LEU A 158 -27.52 -22.75 9.87
CA LEU A 158 -28.21 -23.81 9.17
C LEU A 158 -28.51 -24.93 10.17
N ASN A 159 -29.79 -25.21 10.44
CA ASN A 159 -30.19 -26.39 11.20
C ASN A 159 -30.11 -27.60 10.26
N LEU A 160 -29.30 -28.59 10.61
CA LEU A 160 -29.27 -29.91 9.98
C LEU A 160 -30.42 -30.76 10.53
#